data_AF-A0A0B1TAK7-F1
#
_entry.id   AF-A0A0B1TAK7-F1
#
_cell.length_a   1.000
_cell.length_b   1.000
_cell.length_c   1.000
_cell.angle_alpha   90.00
_cell.angle_beta   90.00
_cell.angle_gamma   90.00
#
_symmetry.space_group_name_H-M   'P 1'
#
loop_
_entity.id
_entity.type
_entity.pdbx_description
1 polymer ?
#
loop_
_entity_poly.entity_id
_entity_poly.type
_entity_poly.pdbx_seq_one_letter_code
_entity_poly.pdbx_strand_id
1 'polypeptide(L)'
;MNTVLLVASLVVAAYAAITDKNCTTADGKWSERALGCENSVSDAVCSSIISAQTPLTVGTDTDRATNCYQMNSADSEEKKQAMVNMCPKTCGYCCMTPEYSCANKELSSVPGVTCATLTQAQCKDPKWREIIARDCPNVCGFCLEGGCIDAAIECANDKSICRNVDMQTFVKDNCKKTCGYCDGSSTRISTQYPGGYTSYTNSPGTCVDNAKRQAKQKFTLSELLLDSITGFVTVCFSCASWKTNGFCQSNFYNDAQKRENCAKTCGYC
;
A
#
# COMPACT_ATOMS: atom_id res chain seq x y z
N MET A 1 9.70 -33.27 -66.99
CA MET A 1 8.82 -33.32 -65.80
C MET A 1 9.45 -32.41 -64.76
N ASN A 2 8.90 -31.21 -64.56
CA ASN A 2 9.40 -30.26 -63.56
C ASN A 2 8.63 -30.45 -62.27
N THR A 3 9.31 -30.94 -61.24
CA THR A 3 8.76 -31.12 -59.89
C THR A 3 8.79 -29.77 -59.16
N VAL A 4 7.63 -29.15 -58.98
CA VAL A 4 7.48 -27.93 -58.18
C VAL A 4 7.46 -28.33 -56.71
N LEU A 5 8.48 -27.91 -55.95
CA LEU A 5 8.57 -28.13 -54.51
C LEU A 5 7.80 -27.00 -53.79
N LEU A 6 6.62 -27.30 -53.25
CA LEU A 6 5.85 -26.39 -52.41
C LEU A 6 6.41 -26.43 -50.98
N VAL A 7 7.15 -25.39 -50.59
CA VAL A 7 7.61 -25.20 -49.20
C VAL A 7 6.49 -24.51 -48.43
N ALA A 8 5.80 -25.24 -47.56
CA ALA A 8 4.84 -24.68 -46.63
C ALA A 8 5.58 -24.07 -45.42
N SER A 9 5.69 -22.75 -45.39
CA SER A 9 6.21 -22.00 -44.25
C SER A 9 5.19 -22.01 -43.12
N LEU A 10 5.46 -22.77 -42.06
CA LEU A 10 4.72 -22.70 -40.80
C LEU A 10 5.05 -21.36 -40.12
N VAL A 11 4.18 -20.37 -40.29
CA VAL A 11 4.25 -19.13 -39.51
C VAL A 11 3.78 -19.47 -38.10
N VAL A 12 4.73 -19.66 -37.18
CA VAL A 12 4.41 -19.70 -35.75
C VAL A 12 4.02 -18.28 -35.37
N ALA A 13 2.72 -18.01 -35.29
CA ALA A 13 2.23 -16.79 -34.67
C ALA A 13 2.64 -16.84 -33.19
N ALA A 14 3.71 -16.14 -32.83
CA ALA A 14 4.00 -15.85 -31.44
C ALA A 14 2.86 -14.95 -30.94
N TYR A 15 1.92 -15.53 -30.20
CA TYR A 15 0.90 -14.75 -29.50
C TYR A 15 1.65 -13.82 -28.56
N ALA A 16 1.49 -12.50 -28.72
CA ALA A 16 1.97 -11.54 -27.75
C ALA A 16 1.29 -11.87 -26.41
N ALA A 17 2.06 -12.41 -25.48
CA ALA A 17 1.56 -12.84 -24.19
C ALA A 17 2.52 -12.34 -23.13
N ILE A 18 1.96 -11.71 -22.09
CA ILE A 18 2.72 -11.24 -20.94
C ILE A 18 3.32 -12.47 -20.25
N THR A 19 4.64 -12.50 -20.11
CA THR A 19 5.36 -13.60 -19.44
C THR A 19 5.11 -13.56 -17.93
N ASP A 20 5.34 -12.41 -17.30
CA ASP A 20 5.00 -12.18 -15.90
C ASP A 20 3.56 -11.68 -15.75
N LYS A 21 2.66 -12.62 -15.44
CA LYS A 21 1.22 -12.38 -15.28
C LYS A 21 0.82 -11.56 -14.04
N ASN A 22 1.77 -11.10 -13.22
CA ASN A 22 1.45 -10.20 -12.10
C ASN A 22 0.70 -8.95 -12.59
N CYS A 23 -0.36 -8.55 -11.90
CA CYS A 23 -1.23 -7.43 -12.26
C CYS A 23 -1.98 -7.56 -13.60
N THR A 24 -2.08 -8.76 -14.17
CA THR A 24 -2.90 -9.02 -15.37
C THR A 24 -4.31 -9.49 -15.01
N THR A 25 -5.23 -9.29 -15.93
CA THR A 25 -6.59 -9.86 -15.92
C THR A 25 -6.55 -11.34 -16.33
N ALA A 26 -7.65 -12.07 -16.14
CA ALA A 26 -7.77 -13.47 -16.54
C ALA A 26 -7.47 -13.70 -18.04
N ASP A 27 -7.75 -12.68 -18.87
CA ASP A 27 -7.49 -12.69 -20.32
C ASP A 27 -6.02 -12.42 -20.67
N GLY A 28 -5.13 -12.28 -19.69
CA GLY A 28 -3.70 -12.05 -19.90
C GLY A 28 -3.35 -10.63 -20.34
N LYS A 29 -4.21 -9.66 -20.03
CA LYS A 29 -4.04 -8.24 -20.35
C LYS A 29 -3.80 -7.39 -19.11
N TRP A 30 -3.09 -6.27 -19.24
CA TRP A 30 -2.86 -5.34 -18.12
C TRP A 30 -4.17 -4.86 -17.51
N SER A 31 -4.32 -5.01 -16.19
CA SER A 31 -5.45 -4.48 -15.44
C SER A 31 -5.30 -2.98 -15.17
N GLU A 32 -6.40 -2.29 -14.85
CA GLU A 32 -6.38 -0.90 -14.36
C GLU A 32 -5.39 -0.72 -13.19
N ARG A 33 -5.37 -1.72 -12.29
CA ARG A 33 -4.49 -1.76 -11.12
C ARG A 33 -3.02 -1.95 -11.45
N ALA A 34 -2.66 -2.38 -12.66
CA ALA A 34 -1.26 -2.50 -13.06
C ALA A 34 -0.58 -1.14 -13.25
N LEU A 35 -1.35 -0.13 -13.65
CA LEU A 35 -0.84 1.17 -14.10
C LEU A 35 -1.49 2.37 -13.38
N GLY A 36 -2.37 2.13 -12.39
CA GLY A 36 -3.12 3.18 -11.69
C GLY A 36 -2.31 4.06 -10.73
N CYS A 37 -1.13 3.60 -10.31
CA CYS A 37 -0.22 4.34 -9.44
C CYS A 37 0.78 5.21 -10.22
N GLU A 38 1.53 6.03 -9.51
CA GLU A 38 2.69 6.75 -10.05
C GLU A 38 4.00 6.08 -9.62
N ASN A 39 5.07 6.37 -10.36
CA ASN A 39 6.41 5.95 -9.96
C ASN A 39 6.89 6.78 -8.75
N SER A 40 7.72 6.17 -7.89
CA SER A 40 8.35 6.88 -6.77
C SER A 40 9.47 7.83 -7.22
N VAL A 41 9.99 7.60 -8.43
CA VAL A 41 10.93 8.48 -9.14
C VAL A 41 10.30 8.95 -10.45
N SER A 42 10.93 9.89 -11.15
CA SER A 42 10.41 10.36 -12.44
C SER A 42 10.40 9.27 -13.52
N ASP A 43 9.47 9.37 -14.46
CA ASP A 43 9.39 8.45 -15.61
C ASP A 43 10.69 8.40 -16.41
N ALA A 44 11.44 9.51 -16.47
CA ALA A 44 12.75 9.57 -17.10
C ALA A 44 13.80 8.71 -16.38
N VAL A 45 13.78 8.68 -15.04
CA VAL A 45 14.67 7.80 -14.25
C VAL A 45 14.26 6.34 -14.44
N CYS A 46 12.96 6.04 -14.44
CA CYS A 46 12.52 4.67 -14.73
C CYS A 46 12.94 4.24 -16.14
N SER A 47 12.79 5.12 -17.13
CA SER A 47 13.17 4.87 -18.52
C SER A 47 14.67 4.67 -18.73
N SER A 48 15.53 5.18 -17.84
CA SER A 48 16.98 4.98 -17.93
C SER A 48 17.45 3.67 -17.27
N ILE A 49 16.67 3.16 -16.31
CA ILE A 49 16.96 1.91 -15.59
C ILE A 49 16.42 0.71 -16.35
N ILE A 50 15.24 0.83 -16.93
CA ILE A 50 14.59 -0.23 -17.70
C ILE A 50 15.15 -0.29 -19.12
N SER A 51 15.11 -1.47 -19.73
CA SER A 51 15.35 -1.60 -21.16
C SER A 51 14.28 -0.81 -21.92
N ALA A 52 14.66 -0.21 -23.05
CA ALA A 52 13.73 0.56 -23.87
C ALA A 52 12.47 -0.26 -24.15
N GLN A 53 11.33 0.24 -23.67
CA GLN A 53 10.02 -0.38 -23.81
C GLN A 53 9.01 0.68 -24.20
N THR A 54 8.02 0.28 -25.00
CA THR A 54 6.82 1.10 -25.18
C THR A 54 6.07 1.18 -23.86
N PRO A 55 5.53 2.35 -23.47
CA PRO A 55 4.71 2.46 -22.27
C PRO A 55 3.59 1.42 -22.26
N LEU A 56 3.49 0.69 -21.15
CA LEU A 56 2.44 -0.30 -20.95
C LEU A 56 1.08 0.40 -20.93
N THR A 57 0.07 -0.27 -21.48
CA THR A 57 -1.29 0.30 -21.59
C THR A 57 -2.32 -0.72 -21.10
N VAL A 58 -3.31 -0.26 -20.34
CA VAL A 58 -4.41 -1.10 -19.84
C VAL A 58 -5.12 -1.81 -20.99
N GLY A 59 -5.46 -3.09 -20.82
CA GLY A 59 -6.17 -3.88 -21.84
C GLY A 59 -5.30 -4.38 -23.00
N THR A 60 -3.99 -4.10 -22.97
CA THR A 60 -3.00 -4.66 -23.90
C THR A 60 -2.24 -5.83 -23.26
N ASP A 61 -1.57 -6.60 -24.11
CA ASP A 61 -0.78 -7.80 -23.77
C ASP A 61 0.72 -7.63 -24.09
N THR A 62 1.17 -6.38 -24.24
CA THR A 62 2.60 -6.09 -24.43
C THR A 62 3.36 -6.46 -23.16
N ASP A 63 4.35 -7.33 -23.30
CA ASP A 63 5.16 -7.76 -22.16
C ASP A 63 5.98 -6.60 -21.59
N ARG A 64 6.18 -6.62 -20.27
CA ARG A 64 7.03 -5.62 -19.61
C ARG A 64 8.49 -5.92 -19.92
N ALA A 65 9.35 -4.90 -19.85
CA ALA A 65 10.79 -5.11 -20.00
C ALA A 65 11.29 -6.18 -19.02
N THR A 66 12.11 -7.11 -19.51
CA THR A 66 12.59 -8.25 -18.69
C THR A 66 13.35 -7.79 -17.46
N ASN A 67 14.10 -6.68 -17.55
CA ASN A 67 14.80 -6.10 -16.41
C ASN A 67 13.89 -5.40 -15.39
N CYS A 68 12.55 -5.47 -15.54
CA CYS A 68 11.60 -5.18 -14.47
C CYS A 68 11.56 -6.29 -13.39
N TYR A 69 11.96 -7.52 -13.71
CA TYR A 69 11.97 -8.66 -12.78
C TYR A 69 13.22 -9.55 -12.89
N GLN A 70 14.03 -9.39 -13.94
CA GLN A 70 15.24 -10.18 -14.13
C GLN A 70 16.50 -9.44 -13.71
N MET A 71 17.41 -10.18 -13.09
CA MET A 71 18.80 -9.80 -12.83
C MET A 71 19.71 -10.89 -13.38
N ASN A 72 20.77 -10.52 -14.11
CA ASN A 72 21.69 -11.49 -14.75
C ASN A 72 20.97 -12.52 -15.64
N SER A 73 19.92 -12.11 -16.36
CA SER A 73 19.09 -12.95 -17.24
C SER A 73 18.31 -14.05 -16.52
N ALA A 74 18.13 -13.94 -15.21
CA ALA A 74 17.31 -14.83 -14.40
C ALA A 74 16.30 -14.02 -13.59
N ASP A 75 15.13 -14.60 -13.32
CA ASP A 75 14.12 -13.97 -12.47
C ASP A 75 14.67 -13.75 -11.05
N SER A 76 14.47 -12.55 -10.51
CA SER A 76 14.88 -12.16 -9.17
C SER A 76 13.75 -11.42 -8.48
N GLU A 77 13.30 -11.99 -7.36
CA GLU A 77 12.29 -11.35 -6.52
C GLU A 77 12.81 -10.05 -5.89
N GLU A 78 14.12 -9.97 -5.61
CA GLU A 78 14.73 -8.73 -5.14
C GLU A 78 14.65 -7.63 -6.19
N LYS A 79 14.96 -7.96 -7.46
CA LYS A 79 14.83 -7.02 -8.57
C LYS A 79 13.38 -6.59 -8.76
N LYS A 80 12.45 -7.55 -8.73
CA LYS A 80 11.00 -7.27 -8.82
C LYS A 80 10.55 -6.33 -7.72
N GLN A 81 10.88 -6.60 -6.47
CA GLN A 81 10.49 -5.75 -5.33
C GLN A 81 11.11 -4.35 -5.42
N ALA A 82 12.35 -4.23 -5.89
CA ALA A 82 12.96 -2.93 -6.13
C ALA A 82 12.17 -2.14 -7.19
N MET A 83 11.71 -2.80 -8.26
CA MET A 83 10.90 -2.16 -9.30
C MET A 83 9.47 -1.86 -8.85
N VAL A 84 8.86 -2.68 -8.00
CA VAL A 84 7.59 -2.39 -7.32
C VAL A 84 7.70 -1.11 -6.50
N ASN A 85 8.83 -0.89 -5.82
CA ASN A 85 9.00 0.28 -4.95
C ASN A 85 9.43 1.54 -5.73
N MET A 86 10.20 1.40 -6.80
CA MET A 86 10.82 2.54 -7.51
C MET A 86 10.04 2.95 -8.75
N CYS A 87 9.66 1.99 -9.58
CA CYS A 87 9.08 2.19 -10.90
C CYS A 87 7.82 1.33 -11.15
N PRO A 88 6.86 1.28 -10.21
CA PRO A 88 5.72 0.38 -10.32
C PRO A 88 4.84 0.68 -11.52
N LYS A 89 4.61 1.95 -11.87
CA LYS A 89 3.80 2.31 -13.04
C LYS A 89 4.49 1.86 -14.33
N THR A 90 5.77 2.20 -14.46
CA THR A 90 6.52 1.88 -15.68
C THR A 90 6.66 0.38 -15.91
N CYS A 91 6.84 -0.40 -14.84
CA CYS A 91 6.92 -1.85 -14.94
C CYS A 91 5.58 -2.56 -14.83
N GLY A 92 4.44 -1.88 -14.65
CA GLY A 92 3.13 -2.55 -14.52
C GLY A 92 2.93 -3.31 -13.20
N TYR A 93 3.53 -2.85 -12.11
CA TYR A 93 3.48 -3.44 -10.77
C TYR A 93 2.64 -2.66 -9.76
N CYS A 94 1.85 -1.67 -10.20
CA CYS A 94 1.05 -0.89 -9.26
C CYS A 94 0.20 -1.78 -8.34
N CYS A 95 -0.34 -2.91 -8.81
CA CYS A 95 -1.17 -3.81 -8.00
C CYS A 95 -0.43 -4.47 -6.83
N MET A 96 0.90 -4.48 -6.86
CA MET A 96 1.76 -5.04 -5.81
C MET A 96 2.24 -3.99 -4.81
N THR A 97 1.98 -2.71 -5.07
CA THR A 97 2.30 -1.63 -4.13
C THR A 97 1.38 -1.70 -2.91
N PRO A 98 1.82 -1.21 -1.73
CA PRO A 98 0.98 -1.18 -0.52
C PRO A 98 -0.37 -0.49 -0.72
N GLU A 99 -0.43 0.51 -1.58
CA GLU A 99 -1.63 1.29 -1.90
C GLU A 99 -2.67 0.48 -2.66
N TYR A 100 -2.26 -0.57 -3.39
CA TYR A 100 -3.12 -1.37 -4.26
C TYR A 100 -3.19 -2.85 -3.88
N SER A 101 -2.45 -3.34 -2.88
CA SER A 101 -2.29 -4.78 -2.63
C SER A 101 -3.30 -5.40 -1.64
N CYS A 102 -4.27 -4.63 -1.16
CA CYS A 102 -5.34 -5.13 -0.29
C CYS A 102 -6.48 -5.82 -1.05
N ALA A 103 -7.36 -6.51 -0.31
CA ALA A 103 -8.59 -7.08 -0.84
C ALA A 103 -9.68 -6.00 -0.98
N ASN A 104 -10.53 -6.15 -2.00
CA ASN A 104 -11.79 -5.43 -2.05
C ASN A 104 -12.84 -6.16 -1.22
N LYS A 105 -13.95 -5.49 -0.95
CA LYS A 105 -15.12 -6.12 -0.36
C LYS A 105 -15.81 -6.98 -1.41
N GLU A 106 -16.16 -8.21 -1.05
CA GLU A 106 -16.90 -9.15 -1.92
C GLU A 106 -18.22 -8.57 -2.43
N LEU A 107 -18.88 -7.77 -1.59
CA LEU A 107 -20.13 -7.07 -1.91
C LEU A 107 -19.98 -5.60 -1.53
N SER A 108 -19.96 -4.74 -2.53
CA SER A 108 -20.06 -3.30 -2.32
C SER A 108 -21.36 -2.99 -1.57
N SER A 109 -21.29 -2.02 -0.66
CA SER A 109 -22.45 -1.59 0.13
C SER A 109 -23.51 -0.86 -0.70
N VAL A 110 -23.16 -0.46 -1.92
CA VAL A 110 -24.06 0.18 -2.89
C VAL A 110 -24.35 -0.79 -4.03
N PRO A 111 -25.62 -1.11 -4.32
CA PRO A 111 -26.01 -1.94 -5.46
C PRO A 111 -25.49 -1.36 -6.79
N GLY A 112 -24.93 -2.22 -7.64
CA GLY A 112 -24.44 -1.83 -8.98
C GLY A 112 -22.97 -1.39 -9.02
N VAL A 113 -22.28 -1.31 -7.88
CA VAL A 113 -20.81 -1.14 -7.87
C VAL A 113 -20.16 -2.52 -7.93
N THR A 114 -19.33 -2.75 -8.95
CA THR A 114 -18.53 -3.98 -9.09
C THR A 114 -17.08 -3.57 -9.25
N CYS A 115 -16.21 -3.97 -8.32
CA CYS A 115 -14.82 -3.51 -8.31
C CYS A 115 -14.04 -3.88 -9.58
N ALA A 116 -14.42 -4.98 -10.25
CA ALA A 116 -13.79 -5.43 -11.49
C ALA A 116 -14.03 -4.51 -12.69
N THR A 117 -15.09 -3.71 -12.68
CA THR A 117 -15.45 -2.81 -13.79
C THR A 117 -15.06 -1.35 -13.52
N LEU A 118 -14.46 -1.08 -12.36
CA LEU A 118 -14.04 0.27 -12.01
C LEU A 118 -12.78 0.67 -12.80
N THR A 119 -12.82 1.86 -13.37
CA THR A 119 -11.71 2.46 -14.12
C THR A 119 -10.97 3.50 -13.28
N GLN A 120 -9.72 3.82 -13.63
CA GLN A 120 -8.95 4.84 -12.91
C GLN A 120 -9.62 6.23 -12.93
N ALA A 121 -10.46 6.53 -13.93
CA ALA A 121 -11.21 7.78 -13.99
C ALA A 121 -12.23 7.92 -12.85
N GLN A 122 -12.88 6.81 -12.47
CA GLN A 122 -13.88 6.79 -11.39
C GLN A 122 -13.25 7.02 -10.01
N CYS A 123 -11.94 6.73 -9.86
CA CYS A 123 -11.18 7.02 -8.65
C CYS A 123 -11.08 8.52 -8.32
N LYS A 124 -11.37 9.39 -9.28
CA LYS A 124 -11.33 10.85 -9.13
C LYS A 124 -12.71 11.49 -8.98
N ASP A 125 -13.78 10.73 -9.17
CA ASP A 125 -15.14 11.25 -9.05
C ASP A 125 -15.50 11.44 -7.55
N PRO A 126 -15.78 12.67 -7.08
CA PRO A 126 -16.12 12.93 -5.69
C PRO A 126 -17.30 12.11 -5.20
N LYS A 127 -18.28 11.86 -6.07
CA LYS A 127 -19.49 11.11 -5.71
C LYS A 127 -19.17 9.65 -5.35
N TRP A 128 -18.18 9.06 -6.03
CA TRP A 128 -17.85 7.64 -5.87
C TRP A 128 -16.63 7.40 -5.00
N ARG A 129 -15.75 8.39 -4.84
CA ARG A 129 -14.46 8.25 -4.18
C ARG A 129 -14.57 7.52 -2.85
N GLU A 130 -15.41 7.99 -1.94
CA GLU A 130 -15.57 7.41 -0.61
C GLU A 130 -16.10 5.97 -0.66
N ILE A 131 -17.08 5.70 -1.53
CA ILE A 131 -17.62 4.36 -1.74
C ILE A 131 -16.52 3.42 -2.23
N ILE A 132 -15.71 3.88 -3.18
CA ILE A 132 -14.59 3.12 -3.74
C ILE A 132 -13.50 2.89 -2.70
N ALA A 133 -13.13 3.90 -1.91
CA ALA A 133 -12.13 3.75 -0.85
C ALA A 133 -12.54 2.74 0.22
N ARG A 134 -13.84 2.66 0.54
CA ARG A 134 -14.36 1.69 1.50
C ARG A 134 -14.53 0.30 0.91
N ASP A 135 -15.10 0.19 -0.29
CA ASP A 135 -15.58 -1.08 -0.83
C ASP A 135 -14.64 -1.68 -1.89
N CYS A 136 -13.93 -0.85 -2.66
CA CYS A 136 -13.02 -1.26 -3.74
C CYS A 136 -11.63 -0.58 -3.65
N PRO A 137 -10.98 -0.55 -2.47
CA PRO A 137 -9.78 0.27 -2.25
C PRO A 137 -8.63 -0.05 -3.19
N ASN A 138 -8.50 -1.33 -3.57
CA ASN A 138 -7.35 -1.79 -4.33
C ASN A 138 -7.37 -1.36 -5.80
N VAL A 139 -8.51 -0.87 -6.30
CA VAL A 139 -8.64 -0.38 -7.68
C VAL A 139 -7.99 0.98 -7.82
N CYS A 140 -8.10 1.81 -6.78
CA CYS A 140 -7.75 3.23 -6.83
C CYS A 140 -6.57 3.62 -5.93
N GLY A 141 -5.87 2.64 -5.35
CA GLY A 141 -4.74 2.93 -4.48
C GLY A 141 -5.13 3.36 -3.06
N PHE A 142 -6.32 2.97 -2.57
CA PHE A 142 -6.84 3.39 -1.27
C PHE A 142 -6.64 2.37 -0.15
N CYS A 143 -5.79 1.36 -0.34
CA CYS A 143 -5.58 0.32 0.68
C CYS A 143 -5.06 0.87 2.01
N LEU A 144 -4.30 1.97 1.97
CA LEU A 144 -3.74 2.61 3.16
C LEU A 144 -4.68 3.66 3.78
N GLU A 145 -5.85 3.88 3.20
CA GLU A 145 -6.78 4.95 3.59
C GLU A 145 -7.78 4.52 4.68
N GLY A 146 -7.92 3.22 4.93
CA GLY A 146 -8.86 2.71 5.93
C GLY A 146 -10.34 3.02 5.62
N GLY A 147 -10.66 3.30 4.35
CA GLY A 147 -12.02 3.58 3.90
C GLY A 147 -12.52 5.00 4.16
N CYS A 148 -11.70 5.88 4.74
CA CYS A 148 -12.04 7.29 4.89
C CYS A 148 -11.11 8.18 4.06
N ILE A 149 -11.68 8.85 3.08
CA ILE A 149 -10.96 9.80 2.22
C ILE A 149 -11.79 11.06 2.01
N ASP A 150 -11.14 12.11 1.50
CA ASP A 150 -11.84 13.28 1.00
C ASP A 150 -12.60 12.93 -0.29
N ALA A 151 -13.85 13.35 -0.44
CA ALA A 151 -14.53 13.26 -1.71
C ALA A 151 -13.87 14.22 -2.73
N ALA A 152 -13.58 15.44 -2.30
CA ALA A 152 -12.86 16.42 -3.11
C ALA A 152 -11.34 16.26 -2.94
N ILE A 153 -10.64 16.05 -4.05
CA ILE A 153 -9.18 15.84 -4.06
C ILE A 153 -8.43 17.09 -3.57
N GLU A 154 -9.02 18.27 -3.80
CA GLU A 154 -8.39 19.58 -3.54
C GLU A 154 -8.53 20.05 -2.08
N CYS A 155 -9.10 19.26 -1.17
CA CYS A 155 -9.25 19.65 0.23
C CYS A 155 -7.91 20.00 0.90
N ALA A 156 -6.81 19.38 0.46
CA ALA A 156 -5.48 19.64 0.98
C ALA A 156 -4.93 21.04 0.64
N ASN A 157 -5.48 21.71 -0.38
CA ASN A 157 -4.99 23.02 -0.85
C ASN A 157 -5.27 24.13 0.15
N ASP A 158 -6.41 24.07 0.84
CA ASP A 158 -6.77 25.06 1.85
C ASP A 158 -7.40 24.38 3.05
N LYS A 159 -6.57 24.08 4.07
CA LYS A 159 -7.04 23.52 5.34
C LYS A 159 -7.82 24.52 6.20
N SER A 160 -7.82 25.82 5.86
CA SER A 160 -8.54 26.83 6.63
C SER A 160 -10.06 26.65 6.51
N ILE A 161 -10.54 26.06 5.41
CA ILE A 161 -11.96 25.75 5.19
C ILE A 161 -12.54 24.83 6.29
N CYS A 162 -11.70 23.99 6.91
CA CYS A 162 -12.12 23.11 8.00
C CYS A 162 -12.60 23.86 9.25
N ARG A 163 -12.14 25.10 9.47
CA ARG A 163 -12.50 25.93 10.63
C ARG A 163 -13.56 26.98 10.29
N ASN A 164 -13.87 27.17 9.02
CA ASN A 164 -14.89 28.12 8.59
C ASN A 164 -16.28 27.53 8.90
N VAL A 165 -17.10 28.29 9.64
CA VAL A 165 -18.44 27.89 10.07
C VAL A 165 -19.37 27.67 8.88
N ASP A 166 -19.27 28.53 7.85
CA ASP A 166 -20.13 28.46 6.67
C ASP A 166 -19.80 27.26 5.77
N MET A 167 -18.56 26.76 5.87
CA MET A 167 -18.09 25.60 5.10
C MET A 167 -18.32 24.26 5.82
N GLN A 168 -18.85 24.25 7.05
CA GLN A 168 -18.96 23.03 7.86
C GLN A 168 -19.75 21.91 7.16
N THR A 169 -20.80 22.24 6.41
CA THR A 169 -21.55 21.25 5.62
C THR A 169 -20.67 20.69 4.51
N PHE A 170 -20.02 21.56 3.74
CA PHE A 170 -19.14 21.16 2.63
C PHE A 170 -17.99 20.27 3.11
N VAL A 171 -17.28 20.66 4.17
CA VAL A 171 -16.08 19.92 4.63
C VAL A 171 -16.42 18.58 5.27
N LYS A 172 -17.59 18.44 5.89
CA LYS A 172 -18.06 17.16 6.42
C LYS A 172 -18.41 16.16 5.33
N ASP A 173 -18.90 16.65 4.19
CA ASP A 173 -19.24 15.79 3.06
C ASP A 173 -18.04 15.52 2.16
N ASN A 174 -17.17 16.52 1.95
CA ASN A 174 -16.15 16.48 0.90
C ASN A 174 -14.71 16.39 1.41
N CYS A 175 -14.43 16.78 2.65
CA CYS A 175 -13.07 16.90 3.20
C CYS A 175 -12.89 16.10 4.50
N LYS A 176 -13.52 14.92 4.57
CA LYS A 176 -13.57 14.09 5.77
C LYS A 176 -12.18 13.75 6.32
N LYS A 177 -11.24 13.34 5.48
CA LYS A 177 -9.89 12.99 5.89
C LYS A 177 -9.10 14.25 6.25
N THR A 178 -9.09 15.24 5.37
CA THR A 178 -8.31 16.48 5.58
C THR A 178 -8.75 17.24 6.84
N CYS A 179 -10.06 17.29 7.11
CA CYS A 179 -10.62 17.99 8.27
C CYS A 179 -10.82 17.10 9.50
N GLY A 180 -10.45 15.82 9.45
CA GLY A 180 -10.46 14.93 10.61
C GLY A 180 -11.83 14.41 11.03
N TYR A 181 -12.78 14.27 10.11
CA TYR A 181 -14.14 13.75 10.36
C TYR A 181 -14.25 12.22 10.20
N CYS A 182 -13.15 11.52 9.94
CA CYS A 182 -13.14 10.07 9.73
C CYS A 182 -13.61 9.22 10.93
N ASP A 183 -13.68 9.80 12.13
CA ASP A 183 -14.08 9.10 13.35
C ASP A 183 -15.62 8.95 13.53
N GLY A 184 -16.42 9.41 12.55
CA GLY A 184 -17.89 9.46 12.64
C GLY A 184 -18.67 8.26 12.11
N SER A 185 -18.02 7.23 11.53
CA SER A 185 -18.73 6.06 10.98
C SER A 185 -18.19 4.76 11.57
N SER A 186 -18.57 4.50 12.83
CA SER A 186 -18.34 3.25 13.52
C SER A 186 -19.18 2.12 12.92
N THR A 187 -18.71 1.55 11.82
CA THR A 187 -18.84 0.11 11.57
C THR A 187 -17.46 -0.42 11.27
N ARG A 188 -16.72 -0.69 12.35
CA ARG A 188 -15.55 -1.58 12.28
C ARG A 188 -16.04 -2.94 11.81
N ILE A 189 -15.96 -3.21 10.52
CA ILE A 189 -15.98 -4.59 10.03
C ILE A 189 -14.63 -5.17 10.47
N SER A 190 -14.71 -6.02 11.50
CA SER A 190 -13.67 -6.93 11.92
C SER A 190 -13.31 -7.86 10.76
N THR A 191 -12.27 -7.53 9.99
CA THR A 191 -11.57 -8.53 9.20
C THR A 191 -10.53 -9.19 10.09
N GLN A 192 -10.93 -10.32 10.67
CA GLN A 192 -10.03 -11.28 11.27
C GLN A 192 -9.27 -11.95 10.11
N TYR A 193 -8.04 -11.50 9.82
CA TYR A 193 -7.06 -12.28 9.05
C TYR A 193 -5.96 -12.76 10.02
N PRO A 194 -5.45 -14.00 9.89
CA PRO A 194 -4.59 -14.62 10.89
C PRO A 194 -3.16 -14.12 10.72
N GLY A 195 -2.69 -13.32 11.68
CA GLY A 195 -1.29 -12.94 11.84
C GLY A 195 -0.99 -11.51 11.41
N GLY A 196 -0.74 -10.64 12.39
CA GLY A 196 -0.08 -9.34 12.15
C GLY A 196 -0.69 -8.17 12.90
N TYR A 197 -0.04 -7.82 14.01
CA TYR A 197 0.03 -6.49 14.65
C TYR A 197 -1.29 -5.72 14.89
N THR A 198 -1.78 -5.81 16.12
CA THR A 198 -2.76 -4.88 16.67
C THR A 198 -2.15 -3.47 16.76
N SER A 199 -2.55 -2.57 15.85
CA SER A 199 -2.49 -1.13 16.11
C SER A 199 -3.71 -0.75 16.95
N TYR A 200 -3.47 -0.34 18.19
CA TYR A 200 -4.52 0.14 19.08
C TYR A 200 -5.06 1.46 18.53
N THR A 201 -6.32 1.45 18.14
CA THR A 201 -7.10 2.64 17.86
C THR A 201 -7.19 3.50 19.13
N ASN A 202 -6.82 4.77 19.02
CA ASN A 202 -7.17 5.76 20.02
C ASN A 202 -8.69 5.87 20.08
N SER A 203 -9.29 5.26 21.09
CA SER A 203 -10.60 5.65 21.59
C SER A 203 -10.38 6.83 22.56
N PRO A 204 -11.25 7.83 22.62
CA PRO A 204 -11.17 8.86 23.65
C PRO A 204 -11.56 8.20 24.97
N GLY A 205 -10.58 7.90 25.83
CA GLY A 205 -10.83 7.43 27.19
C GLY A 205 -9.96 6.26 27.62
N THR A 206 -8.64 6.48 27.74
CA THR A 206 -7.82 6.17 28.92
C THR A 206 -6.35 6.36 28.55
N CYS A 207 -5.68 7.30 29.20
CA CYS A 207 -4.24 7.47 29.06
C CYS A 207 -3.52 6.32 29.77
N VAL A 208 -2.90 5.41 29.02
CA VAL A 208 -2.17 4.27 29.57
C VAL A 208 -0.84 4.07 28.83
N ASP A 209 0.15 3.57 29.57
CA ASP A 209 1.40 3.09 28.97
C ASP A 209 1.18 1.71 28.34
N ASN A 210 1.77 1.46 27.16
CA ASN A 210 1.57 0.20 26.46
C ASN A 210 2.55 -0.86 26.98
N ALA A 211 2.19 -1.52 28.09
CA ALA A 211 3.07 -2.43 28.82
C ALA A 211 3.26 -3.84 28.20
N LYS A 212 2.80 -4.10 26.97
CA LYS A 212 2.85 -5.44 26.37
C LYS A 212 3.18 -5.44 24.87
N ARG A 213 4.45 -5.19 24.53
CA ARG A 213 5.03 -5.72 23.27
C ARG A 213 6.13 -6.72 23.62
N GLN A 214 5.82 -8.02 23.53
CA GLN A 214 6.85 -9.06 23.45
C GLN A 214 7.42 -9.06 22.03
N ALA A 215 8.45 -8.26 21.78
CA ALA A 215 9.16 -8.30 20.51
C ALA A 215 10.16 -9.47 20.53
N LYS A 216 9.89 -10.54 19.77
CA LYS A 216 10.93 -11.49 19.36
C LYS A 216 11.82 -10.79 18.32
N GLN A 217 12.88 -10.11 18.78
CA GLN A 217 13.88 -9.54 17.90
C GLN A 217 15.13 -10.45 17.93
N LYS A 218 15.51 -11.02 16.78
CA LYS A 218 16.77 -11.76 16.64
C LYS A 218 17.91 -10.76 16.78
N PHE A 219 18.67 -10.83 17.87
CA PHE A 219 19.95 -10.14 17.98
C PHE A 219 21.07 -11.05 17.47
N THR A 220 21.97 -10.46 16.69
CA THR A 220 23.18 -11.08 16.17
C THR A 220 24.19 -11.32 17.30
N LEU A 221 24.84 -12.48 17.25
CA LEU A 221 25.88 -12.93 18.17
C LEU A 221 27.09 -11.97 18.19
N SER A 222 27.21 -11.10 19.19
CA SER A 222 28.53 -10.53 19.53
C SER A 222 28.76 -10.19 21.00
N GLU A 223 27.82 -10.42 21.92
CA GLU A 223 28.04 -10.14 23.34
C GLU A 223 27.50 -11.31 24.20
N LEU A 224 28.35 -12.30 24.45
CA LEU A 224 28.10 -13.37 25.40
C LEU A 224 29.23 -13.38 26.43
N LEU A 225 28.96 -12.87 27.62
CA LEU A 225 29.62 -13.31 28.85
C LEU A 225 28.52 -13.71 29.84
N LEU A 226 28.46 -15.04 30.06
CA LEU A 226 27.96 -15.80 31.20
C LEU A 226 26.68 -15.33 31.91
N ASP A 227 25.58 -16.08 31.81
CA ASP A 227 25.43 -17.27 32.66
C ASP A 227 24.25 -18.17 32.24
N SER A 228 24.46 -19.45 32.50
CA SER A 228 23.63 -20.60 32.21
C SER A 228 22.19 -20.46 32.74
N ILE A 229 21.17 -20.49 31.87
CA ILE A 229 19.84 -21.10 32.07
C ILE A 229 19.09 -21.01 30.73
N THR A 230 18.58 -22.15 30.27
CA THR A 230 17.61 -22.27 29.19
C THR A 230 16.36 -21.45 29.49
N GLY A 231 16.11 -20.38 28.72
CA GLY A 231 14.88 -19.60 28.79
C GLY A 231 14.94 -18.40 27.84
N PHE A 232 13.84 -18.12 27.14
CA PHE A 232 13.69 -16.90 26.34
C PHE A 232 14.08 -15.68 27.19
N VAL A 233 15.09 -14.90 26.79
CA VAL A 233 15.33 -13.57 27.37
C VAL A 233 14.11 -12.71 27.03
N THR A 234 13.22 -12.56 27.99
CA THR A 234 12.14 -11.59 27.91
C THR A 234 12.77 -10.25 28.22
N VAL A 235 13.04 -9.44 27.19
CA VAL A 235 13.26 -8.01 27.40
C VAL A 235 11.92 -7.46 27.87
N CYS A 236 11.78 -7.27 29.18
CA CYS A 236 10.60 -6.62 29.74
C CYS A 236 10.59 -5.17 29.25
N PHE A 237 9.72 -4.89 28.29
CA PHE A 237 9.41 -3.53 27.90
C PHE A 237 8.78 -2.80 29.10
N SER A 238 9.54 -1.92 29.74
CA SER A 238 9.13 -1.15 30.92
C SER A 238 9.29 0.33 30.66
N CYS A 239 8.17 1.05 30.63
CA CYS A 239 8.17 2.51 30.48
C CYS A 239 8.96 3.21 31.60
N ALA A 240 8.94 2.67 32.82
CA ALA A 240 9.74 3.21 33.93
C ALA A 240 11.25 3.16 33.62
N SER A 241 11.75 2.03 33.10
CA SER A 241 13.16 1.88 32.73
C SER A 241 13.53 2.77 31.54
N TRP A 242 12.65 2.85 30.53
CA TRP A 242 12.88 3.65 29.33
C TRP A 242 12.88 5.15 29.63
N LYS A 243 12.03 5.61 30.55
CA LYS A 243 12.06 7.00 31.03
C LYS A 243 13.39 7.33 31.71
N THR A 244 13.89 6.45 32.58
CA THR A 244 15.20 6.64 33.23
C THR A 244 16.34 6.66 32.20
N ASN A 245 16.21 5.89 31.12
CA ASN A 245 17.17 5.86 30.00
C ASN A 245 16.95 6.99 28.96
N GLY A 246 16.13 8.00 29.26
CA GLY A 246 15.99 9.20 28.44
C GLY A 246 15.04 9.07 27.23
N PHE A 247 14.20 8.03 27.17
CA PHE A 247 13.26 7.82 26.06
C PHE A 247 12.35 9.03 25.80
N CYS A 248 11.80 9.63 26.85
CA CYS A 248 10.85 10.74 26.72
C CYS A 248 11.53 12.02 26.18
N GLN A 249 12.82 12.20 26.44
CA GLN A 249 13.63 13.35 26.04
C GLN A 249 14.46 13.08 24.78
N SER A 250 14.41 11.86 24.24
CA SER A 250 15.22 11.49 23.08
C SER A 250 14.75 12.18 21.80
N ASN A 251 15.70 12.67 20.99
CA ASN A 251 15.43 13.17 19.64
C ASN A 251 15.40 12.04 18.59
N PHE A 252 15.78 10.82 18.97
CA PHE A 252 15.73 9.65 18.09
C PHE A 252 14.30 9.13 17.93
N TYR A 253 13.49 9.21 18.99
CA TYR A 253 12.09 8.84 18.97
C TYR A 253 11.22 10.07 18.73
N ASN A 254 10.33 10.00 17.75
CA ASN A 254 9.40 11.09 17.48
C ASN A 254 8.23 11.08 18.51
N ASP A 255 7.49 12.18 18.57
CA ASP A 255 6.39 12.32 19.53
C ASP A 255 5.26 11.31 19.34
N ALA A 256 5.06 10.80 18.12
CA ALA A 256 4.08 9.75 17.87
C ALA A 256 4.52 8.42 18.50
N GLN A 257 5.80 8.05 18.36
CA GLN A 257 6.37 6.86 18.98
C GLN A 257 6.36 6.95 20.50
N LYS A 258 6.65 8.13 21.07
CA LYS A 258 6.59 8.32 22.53
C LYS A 258 5.15 8.20 23.05
N ARG A 259 4.18 8.76 22.32
CA ARG A 259 2.75 8.61 22.61
C ARG A 259 2.24 7.18 22.45
N GLU A 260 2.73 6.45 21.47
CA GLU A 260 2.29 5.06 21.26
C GLU A 260 2.77 4.12 22.37
N ASN A 261 3.98 4.35 22.86
CA ASN A 261 4.68 3.40 23.72
C ASN A 261 4.52 3.71 25.22
N CYS A 262 4.74 4.96 25.62
CA CYS A 262 4.79 5.37 27.04
C CYS A 262 4.10 6.72 27.26
N ALA A 263 2.86 6.86 26.76
CA ALA A 263 2.10 8.10 26.76
C ALA A 263 2.02 8.77 28.15
N LYS A 264 1.66 7.97 29.16
CA LYS A 264 1.48 8.41 30.54
C LYS A 264 2.81 8.69 31.22
N THR A 265 3.76 7.78 31.04
CA THR A 265 5.10 7.91 31.63
C THR A 265 5.85 9.12 31.08
N CYS A 266 5.68 9.45 29.79
CA CYS A 266 6.30 10.60 29.13
C CYS A 266 5.48 11.90 29.20
N GLY A 267 4.31 11.89 29.85
CA GLY A 267 3.51 13.10 30.10
C GLY A 267 2.83 13.69 28.86
N TYR A 268 2.56 12.87 27.84
CA TYR A 268 1.72 13.27 26.70
C TYR A 268 0.23 13.21 27.04
N CYS A 269 -0.08 12.52 28.12
CA CYS A 269 -1.28 12.51 28.93
C CYS A 269 -0.86 11.96 30.33
#